data_AF-A0A9E2ECJ8-F1
#
_entry.id   AF-A0A9E2ECJ8-F1
#
_cell.length_a   1.000
_cell.length_b   1.000
_cell.length_c   1.000
_cell.angle_alpha   90.00
_cell.angle_beta   90.00
_cell.angle_gamma   90.00
#
_symmetry.space_group_name_H-M   'P 1'
#
loop_
_entity.id
_entity.type
_entity.pdbx_description
1 polymer ?
#
loop_
_entity_poly.entity_id
_entity_poly.type
_entity_poly.pdbx_seq_one_letter_code
_entity_poly.pdbx_strand_id
1 'polypeptide(L)'
;MMTKYREPDLHSLFDQANRELQGESITARVVARTRTRVMTRAGLALVVMLLFLLVAWQLLALPLLEFAVLVSQLLTNPLVDLGEGWVALAFLPVNNFASLLVLSTKGVLIAWKKLTGSSLIR
;
A
#
# COMPACT_ATOMS: atom_id res chain seq x y z
N MET A 1 0.79 -69.16 45.51
CA MET A 1 1.73 -68.24 46.18
C MET A 1 2.31 -67.29 45.15
N MET A 2 1.84 -66.05 45.10
CA MET A 2 2.51 -64.89 44.50
C MET A 2 1.84 -63.68 45.15
N THR A 3 2.63 -62.96 45.94
CA THR A 3 2.22 -61.98 46.93
C THR A 3 1.57 -60.76 46.27
N LYS A 4 0.23 -60.68 46.34
CA LYS A 4 -0.54 -59.47 46.07
C LYS A 4 -0.39 -58.48 47.25
N TYR A 5 0.80 -57.92 47.44
CA TYR A 5 0.95 -56.64 48.15
C TYR A 5 0.67 -55.54 47.12
N ARG A 6 -0.61 -55.29 46.85
CA ARG A 6 -1.06 -54.20 45.98
C ARG A 6 -1.28 -53.00 46.88
N GLU A 7 -0.25 -52.17 47.04
CA GLU A 7 -0.30 -50.99 47.89
C GLU A 7 -1.37 -50.02 47.38
N PRO A 8 -2.40 -49.71 48.19
CA PRO A 8 -3.47 -48.79 47.80
C PRO A 8 -2.94 -47.36 47.53
N ASP A 9 -1.78 -47.03 48.10
CA ASP A 9 -1.10 -45.75 47.93
C ASP A 9 -0.47 -45.58 46.54
N LEU A 10 0.00 -46.66 45.90
CA LEU A 10 0.48 -46.60 44.52
C LEU A 10 -0.67 -46.35 43.54
N HIS A 11 -1.84 -46.95 43.79
CA HIS A 11 -3.01 -46.75 42.95
C HIS A 11 -3.54 -45.31 42.99
N SER A 12 -3.52 -44.66 44.16
CA SER A 12 -3.94 -43.26 44.29
C SER A 12 -3.00 -42.30 43.56
N LEU A 13 -1.69 -42.56 43.60
CA LEU A 13 -0.68 -41.79 42.86
C LEU A 13 -0.84 -41.94 41.34
N PHE A 14 -1.11 -43.16 40.84
CA PHE A 14 -1.39 -43.37 39.42
C PHE A 14 -2.72 -42.73 38.98
N ASP A 15 -3.77 -42.79 39.79
CA ASP A 15 -5.06 -42.14 39.50
C ASP A 15 -4.97 -40.60 39.53
N GLN A 16 -4.09 -40.05 40.38
CA GLN A 16 -3.83 -38.62 40.44
C GLN A 16 -3.03 -38.17 39.21
N ALA A 17 -1.94 -38.87 38.88
CA ALA A 17 -1.15 -38.60 37.68
C ALA A 17 -1.98 -38.73 36.38
N ASN A 18 -2.88 -39.71 36.31
CA ASN A 18 -3.76 -39.89 35.15
C ASN A 18 -4.79 -38.75 35.00
N ARG A 19 -5.28 -38.17 36.11
CA ARG A 19 -6.15 -36.98 36.09
C ARG A 19 -5.41 -35.72 35.67
N GLU A 20 -4.17 -35.55 36.10
CA GLU A 20 -3.32 -34.42 35.74
C GLU A 20 -2.97 -34.45 34.24
N LEU A 21 -2.55 -35.62 33.73
CA LEU A 21 -2.29 -35.84 32.30
C LEU A 21 -3.55 -35.64 31.45
N GLN A 22 -4.72 -36.05 31.94
CA GLN A 22 -5.99 -35.77 31.26
C GLN A 22 -6.32 -34.27 31.25
N GLY A 23 -6.14 -33.56 32.37
CA GLY A 23 -6.32 -32.11 32.45
C GLY A 23 -5.40 -31.34 31.51
N GLU A 24 -4.14 -31.75 31.41
CA GLU A 24 -3.16 -31.18 30.48
C GLU A 24 -3.54 -31.44 29.02
N SER A 25 -4.00 -32.65 28.69
CA SER A 25 -4.44 -33.01 27.34
C SER A 25 -5.72 -32.24 26.90
N ILE A 26 -6.64 -31.97 27.84
CA ILE A 26 -7.83 -31.15 27.60
C ILE A 26 -7.43 -29.70 27.38
N THR A 27 -6.52 -29.18 28.21
CA THR A 27 -6.01 -27.81 28.09
C THR A 27 -5.28 -27.60 26.77
N ALA A 28 -4.38 -28.52 26.39
CA ALA A 28 -3.68 -28.50 25.12
C ALA A 28 -4.66 -28.53 23.92
N ARG A 29 -5.73 -29.33 24.01
CA ARG A 29 -6.76 -29.41 22.98
C ARG A 29 -7.56 -28.11 22.84
N VAL A 30 -7.91 -27.45 23.95
CA VAL A 30 -8.62 -26.16 23.94
C VAL A 30 -7.74 -25.05 23.38
N VAL A 31 -6.47 -24.99 23.80
CA VAL A 31 -5.49 -24.01 23.29
C VAL A 31 -5.26 -24.21 21.80
N ALA A 32 -5.04 -25.45 21.35
CA ALA A 32 -4.88 -25.77 19.93
C ALA A 32 -6.12 -25.34 19.11
N ARG A 33 -7.33 -25.70 19.56
CA ARG A 33 -8.58 -25.38 18.87
C ARG A 33 -8.86 -23.88 18.82
N THR A 34 -8.48 -23.15 19.86
CA THR A 34 -8.62 -21.68 19.92
C THR A 34 -7.60 -21.01 19.00
N ARG A 35 -6.36 -21.48 18.98
CA ARG A 35 -5.30 -20.98 18.10
C ARG A 35 -5.67 -21.11 16.62
N THR A 36 -6.22 -22.26 16.20
CA THR A 36 -6.63 -22.45 14.79
C THR A 36 -7.77 -21.50 14.40
N ARG A 37 -8.73 -21.26 15.30
CA ARG A 37 -9.84 -20.31 15.06
C ARG A 37 -9.38 -18.86 15.01
N VAL A 38 -8.42 -18.48 15.85
CA VAL A 38 -7.84 -17.13 15.81
C VAL A 38 -7.02 -16.94 14.53
N MET A 39 -6.19 -17.92 14.16
CA MET A 39 -5.38 -17.86 12.93
C MET A 39 -6.24 -17.81 11.67
N THR A 40 -7.31 -18.60 11.59
CA THR A 40 -8.24 -18.56 10.44
C THR A 40 -8.96 -17.22 10.36
N ARG A 41 -9.44 -16.65 11.47
CA ARG A 41 -10.04 -15.31 11.49
C ARG A 41 -9.04 -14.22 11.13
N ALA A 42 -7.81 -14.29 11.63
CA ALA A 42 -6.74 -13.35 11.31
C ALA A 42 -6.37 -13.42 9.83
N GLY A 43 -6.26 -14.62 9.25
CA GLY A 43 -6.03 -14.81 7.83
C GLY A 43 -7.16 -14.23 6.97
N LEU A 44 -8.42 -14.44 7.38
CA LEU A 44 -9.58 -13.90 6.68
C LEU A 44 -9.62 -12.37 6.76
N ALA A 45 -9.32 -11.79 7.93
CA ALA A 45 -9.20 -10.35 8.10
C ALA A 45 -8.08 -9.75 7.22
N LEU A 46 -6.94 -10.44 7.11
CA LEU A 46 -5.85 -10.04 6.22
C LEU A 46 -6.26 -10.03 4.75
N VAL A 47 -6.98 -11.07 4.30
CA VAL A 47 -7.49 -11.14 2.92
C VAL A 47 -8.46 -10.00 2.66
N VAL A 48 -9.40 -9.75 3.57
CA VAL A 48 -10.36 -8.64 3.45
C VAL A 48 -9.64 -7.30 3.42
N MET A 49 -8.64 -7.10 4.28
CA MET A 49 -7.83 -5.88 4.30
C MET A 49 -7.09 -5.67 2.97
N LEU A 50 -6.47 -6.72 2.41
CA LEU A 50 -5.78 -6.65 1.12
C LEU A 50 -6.74 -6.32 -0.02
N LEU A 51 -7.92 -6.95 -0.05
CA LEU A 51 -8.96 -6.64 -1.03
C LEU A 51 -9.43 -5.19 -0.92
N PHE A 52 -9.64 -4.69 0.30
CA PHE A 52 -10.02 -3.31 0.53
C PHE A 52 -8.95 -2.33 0.04
N LEU A 53 -7.67 -2.62 0.32
CA LEU A 53 -6.55 -1.82 -0.16
C LEU A 53 -6.50 -1.78 -1.69
N LEU A 54 -6.74 -2.93 -2.34
CA LEU A 54 -6.74 -3.04 -3.79
C LEU A 54 -7.89 -2.27 -4.43
N VAL A 55 -9.08 -2.31 -3.83
CA VAL A 55 -10.23 -1.51 -4.27
C VAL A 55 -9.95 -0.02 -4.09
N ALA A 56 -9.45 0.38 -2.92
CA ALA A 56 -9.08 1.77 -2.66
C ALA A 56 -8.02 2.29 -3.66
N TRP A 57 -7.03 1.45 -3.97
CA TRP A 57 -6.03 1.75 -4.99
C TRP A 57 -6.68 1.98 -6.36
N GLN A 58 -7.56 1.08 -6.80
CA GLN A 58 -8.22 1.22 -8.11
C GLN A 58 -9.12 2.45 -8.21
N LEU A 59 -9.83 2.78 -7.12
CA LEU A 59 -10.68 3.97 -7.05
C LEU A 59 -9.88 5.27 -7.20
N LEU A 60 -8.61 5.30 -6.76
CA LEU A 60 -7.74 6.46 -6.95
C LEU A 60 -6.94 6.41 -8.26
N ALA A 61 -6.44 5.23 -8.65
CA ALA A 61 -5.52 5.07 -9.78
C ALA A 61 -6.20 5.40 -11.12
N LEU A 62 -7.45 4.97 -11.30
CA LEU A 62 -8.22 5.22 -12.52
C LEU A 62 -8.44 6.73 -12.78
N PRO A 63 -9.06 7.51 -11.86
CA PRO A 63 -9.26 8.93 -12.10
C PRO A 63 -7.95 9.70 -12.18
N LEU A 64 -6.91 9.28 -11.46
CA LEU A 64 -5.59 9.91 -11.54
C LEU A 64 -4.95 9.69 -12.93
N LEU A 65 -5.10 8.49 -13.50
CA LEU A 65 -4.65 8.19 -14.85
C LEU A 65 -5.41 9.01 -15.89
N GLU A 66 -6.74 9.06 -15.79
CA GLU A 66 -7.58 9.87 -16.69
C GLU A 66 -7.20 11.35 -16.62
N PHE A 67 -6.98 11.87 -15.41
CA PHE A 67 -6.50 13.22 -15.21
C PHE A 67 -5.13 13.45 -15.86
N ALA A 68 -4.18 12.53 -15.69
CA ALA A 68 -2.87 12.62 -16.32
C ALA A 68 -2.96 12.62 -17.86
N VAL A 69 -3.86 11.80 -18.43
CA VAL A 69 -4.12 11.76 -19.87
C VAL A 69 -4.70 13.10 -20.35
N LEU A 70 -5.70 13.64 -19.65
CA LEU A 70 -6.31 14.93 -19.99
C LEU A 70 -5.30 16.08 -19.92
N VAL A 71 -4.47 16.11 -18.87
CA VAL A 71 -3.40 17.10 -18.73
C VAL A 71 -2.38 16.94 -19.86
N SER A 72 -1.97 15.72 -20.19
CA SER A 72 -1.04 15.46 -21.29
C SER A 72 -1.60 15.93 -22.64
N GLN A 73 -2.87 15.65 -22.92
CA GLN A 73 -3.56 16.12 -24.12
C GLN A 73 -3.60 17.64 -24.17
N LEU A 74 -3.96 18.31 -23.07
CA LEU A 74 -3.96 19.77 -22.98
C LEU A 74 -2.57 20.35 -23.24
N LEU A 75 -1.54 19.76 -22.62
CA LEU A 75 -0.16 20.23 -22.70
C LEU A 75 0.46 20.06 -24.08
N THR A 76 0.06 19.02 -24.81
CA THR A 76 0.57 18.68 -26.15
C THR A 76 -0.28 19.26 -27.28
N ASN A 77 -1.49 19.76 -26.99
CA ASN A 77 -2.37 20.37 -27.98
C ASN A 77 -1.69 21.60 -28.61
N PRO A 78 -1.66 21.72 -29.95
CA PRO A 78 -1.12 22.88 -30.62
C PRO A 78 -1.83 24.18 -30.24
N LEU A 79 -1.06 25.25 -30.03
CA LEU A 79 -1.60 26.58 -29.72
C LEU A 79 -2.25 27.24 -30.94
N VAL A 80 -1.59 27.10 -32.10
CA VAL A 80 -2.03 27.65 -33.38
C VAL A 80 -1.87 26.56 -34.43
N ASP A 81 -2.83 26.44 -35.35
CA ASP A 81 -2.67 25.55 -36.49
C ASP A 81 -1.69 26.18 -37.50
N LEU A 82 -0.50 25.60 -37.61
CA LEU A 82 0.60 26.12 -38.41
C LEU A 82 0.50 25.71 -39.90
N GLY A 83 -0.46 24.85 -40.26
CA GLY A 83 -0.60 24.31 -41.61
C GLY A 83 0.58 23.44 -42.05
N GLU A 84 0.76 23.27 -43.36
CA GLU A 84 1.82 22.44 -43.95
C GLU A 84 3.00 23.30 -44.44
N GLY A 85 4.22 22.91 -44.08
CA GLY A 85 5.45 23.57 -44.56
C GLY A 85 6.63 23.48 -43.60
N TRP A 86 7.81 23.90 -44.06
CA TRP A 86 9.03 23.87 -43.25
C TRP A 86 8.97 24.77 -42.01
N VAL A 87 8.20 25.88 -42.08
CA VAL A 87 7.96 26.78 -40.95
C VAL A 87 7.17 26.07 -39.85
N ALA A 88 6.13 25.30 -40.21
CA ALA A 88 5.38 24.50 -39.26
C ALA A 88 6.31 23.52 -38.54
N LEU A 89 7.16 22.80 -39.27
CA LEU A 89 8.14 21.86 -38.71
C LEU A 89 9.11 22.52 -37.72
N ALA A 90 9.55 23.75 -37.99
CA ALA A 90 10.45 24.48 -37.11
C ALA A 90 9.79 24.91 -35.79
N PHE A 91 8.49 25.26 -35.82
CA PHE A 91 7.77 25.76 -34.65
C PHE A 91 6.96 24.69 -33.90
N LEU A 92 6.72 23.52 -34.48
CA LEU A 92 6.02 22.40 -33.83
C LEU A 92 6.47 22.10 -32.38
N PRO A 93 7.78 22.06 -32.05
CA PRO A 93 8.23 21.72 -30.70
C PRO A 93 7.85 22.76 -29.63
N VAL A 94 7.67 24.03 -30.04
CA VAL A 94 7.35 25.18 -29.18
C VAL A 94 5.93 25.70 -29.39
N ASN A 95 5.14 25.03 -30.21
CA ASN A 95 3.76 25.39 -30.49
C ASN A 95 2.79 24.59 -29.63
N ASN A 96 3.02 24.49 -28.32
CA ASN A 96 2.11 23.78 -27.41
C ASN A 96 2.06 24.44 -26.02
N PHE A 97 1.01 24.15 -25.26
CA PHE A 97 0.82 24.73 -23.92
C PHE A 97 1.95 24.37 -22.95
N ALA A 98 2.58 23.21 -23.09
CA ALA A 98 3.74 22.82 -22.27
C ALA A 98 4.90 23.81 -22.41
N SER A 99 5.25 24.16 -23.64
CA SER A 99 6.34 25.10 -23.93
C SER A 99 6.03 26.52 -23.43
N LEU A 100 4.79 26.97 -23.58
CA LEU A 100 4.32 28.26 -23.03
C LEU A 100 4.44 28.30 -21.50
N LEU A 101 4.02 27.23 -20.82
CA LEU A 101 4.15 27.12 -19.37
C LEU A 101 5.62 27.17 -18.95
N VAL A 102 6.48 26.36 -19.57
CA VAL A 102 7.92 26.36 -19.27
C VAL A 102 8.54 27.75 -19.46
N LEU A 103 8.22 28.43 -20.57
CA LEU A 103 8.70 29.79 -20.83
C LEU A 103 8.18 30.79 -19.79
N SER A 104 6.90 30.73 -19.43
CA SER A 104 6.31 31.61 -18.42
C SER A 104 6.96 31.42 -17.05
N THR A 105 7.13 30.17 -16.60
CA THR A 105 7.76 29.84 -15.32
C THR A 105 9.22 30.30 -15.31
N LYS A 106 9.98 30.06 -16.38
CA LYS A 106 11.35 30.55 -16.49
C LYS A 106 11.40 32.08 -16.47
N GLY A 107 10.48 32.75 -17.16
CA GLY A 107 10.36 34.21 -17.15
C GLY A 107 10.12 34.76 -15.76
N VAL A 108 9.18 34.17 -15.01
CA VAL A 108 8.90 34.52 -13.62
C VAL A 108 10.14 34.29 -12.74
N LEU A 109 10.81 33.15 -12.86
CA LEU A 109 12.02 32.85 -12.07
C LEU A 109 13.16 33.83 -12.36
N ILE A 110 13.35 34.24 -13.62
CA ILE A 110 14.36 35.23 -14.01
C ILE A 110 13.99 36.61 -13.46
N ALA A 111 12.74 37.03 -13.61
CA ALA A 111 12.24 38.30 -13.07
C ALA A 111 12.40 38.35 -11.54
N TRP A 112 12.03 37.27 -10.86
CA TRP A 112 12.19 37.12 -9.42
C TRP A 112 13.66 37.24 -9.01
N LYS A 113 14.55 36.46 -9.64
CA LYS A 113 16.00 36.54 -9.38
C LYS A 113 16.56 37.93 -9.60
N LYS A 114 16.09 38.67 -10.60
CA LYS A 114 16.53 40.05 -10.87
C LYS A 114 16.05 41.01 -9.78
N LEU A 115 14.81 40.87 -9.31
CA LEU A 115 14.24 41.71 -8.26
C LEU A 115 14.87 41.45 -6.89
N THR A 116 15.02 40.18 -6.48
CA THR A 116 15.62 39.84 -5.18
C THR A 116 17.14 39.85 -5.19
N GLY A 117 17.78 39.59 -6.34
CA GLY A 117 19.24 39.71 -6.48
C GLY A 117 19.72 41.16 -6.48
N SER A 118 18.91 42.09 -7.02
CA SER A 118 19.18 43.52 -6.93
C SER A 118 18.98 44.10 -5.52
N SER A 119 18.29 43.41 -4.60
CA SER A 119 18.06 43.88 -3.24
C SER A 119 19.14 43.43 -2.23
N LEU A 120 20.01 42.48 -2.59
CA LEU A 120 21.09 41.95 -1.73
C LEU A 120 22.45 42.63 -1.96
N ILE A 121 22.54 43.49 -2.99
CA ILE A 121 23.72 44.32 -3.25
C ILE A 121 23.35 45.76 -2.88
N ARG A 122 23.27 46.05 -1.59
CA ARG A 122 23.26 47.43 -1.08
C ARG A 122 23.89 47.50 0.30
#